data_AF-A0A356TQK1-F1
#
_entry.id   AF-A0A356TQK1-F1
#
_cell.length_a   1.000
_cell.length_b   1.000
_cell.length_c   1.000
_cell.angle_alpha   90.00
_cell.angle_beta   90.00
_cell.angle_gamma   90.00
#
_symmetry.space_group_name_H-M   'P 1'
#
loop_
_entity.id
_entity.type
_entity.pdbx_description
1 polymer ?
#
loop_
_entity_poly.entity_id
_entity_poly.type
_entity_poly.pdbx_seq_one_letter_code
_entity_poly.pdbx_strand_id
1 'polypeptide(L)'
;CNGVDDDCNPATVDGSGDPGVGVACDGADADLCQEGTTSCISGAIVCGDTTGDALELCNGMDDDCNPATADGADDPGVGAMCDGPDADLCNEGTRSCVGGALVCSDATGDTADLCNGIDDDCNPATADGADDPGVGVRCDGSDADMCLEGASTCGGGVITCGDMTGDSVETCDGTDEDCDGAIDEGAGCPCTRVGRGGRSYLFCGAGGDRLSFLDAARFCAAEGYSMVKIETAAENAFIAAEMAAISAGNDWWIGLSDYMSAVWYWAADLTAATYTNWRPGQPNDSGDCAELDPSETVMGTLGSWNDVPCDETKRFVCEAGP
;
A
#
# COMPACT_ATOMS: atom_id res chain seq x y z
N CYS A 1 35.60 18.54 -80.42
CA CYS A 1 36.01 19.40 -79.30
C CYS A 1 37.20 20.29 -79.65
N ASN A 2 37.30 20.74 -80.90
CA ASN A 2 38.42 21.56 -81.34
C ASN A 2 37.96 22.95 -81.84
N GLY A 3 36.67 23.27 -81.67
CA GLY A 3 36.05 24.49 -82.14
C GLY A 3 35.72 24.48 -83.63
N VAL A 4 35.79 23.33 -84.30
CA VAL A 4 35.60 23.19 -85.75
C VAL A 4 34.49 22.17 -86.04
N ASP A 5 33.64 22.49 -87.01
CA ASP A 5 32.61 21.57 -87.53
C ASP A 5 33.26 20.56 -88.49
N ASP A 6 33.83 19.49 -87.93
CA ASP A 6 34.60 18.48 -88.65
C ASP A 6 33.73 17.50 -89.46
N ASP A 7 32.42 17.42 -89.18
CA ASP A 7 31.46 16.60 -89.93
C ASP A 7 30.61 17.42 -90.92
N CYS A 8 30.79 18.74 -90.93
CA CYS A 8 30.16 19.71 -91.84
C CYS A 8 28.63 19.69 -91.78
N ASN A 9 28.06 19.22 -90.67
CA ASN A 9 26.62 19.23 -90.44
C ASN A 9 26.28 20.31 -89.42
N PRO A 10 25.62 21.41 -89.85
CA PRO A 10 25.38 22.55 -88.96
C PRO A 10 24.36 22.27 -87.85
N ALA A 11 23.74 21.08 -87.85
CA ALA A 11 22.82 20.64 -86.81
C ALA A 11 23.52 19.86 -85.68
N THR A 12 24.77 19.42 -85.86
CA THR A 12 25.57 18.72 -84.84
C THR A 12 26.48 19.70 -84.11
N VAL A 13 26.61 19.50 -82.80
CA VAL A 13 27.46 20.35 -81.95
C VAL A 13 28.91 19.89 -82.04
N ASP A 14 29.87 20.82 -82.00
CA ASP A 14 31.30 20.50 -82.05
C ASP A 14 31.68 19.43 -81.02
N GLY A 15 32.30 18.35 -81.49
CA GLY A 15 32.78 17.23 -80.68
C GLY A 15 31.76 16.14 -80.39
N SER A 16 30.55 16.17 -80.97
CA SER A 16 29.53 15.14 -80.73
C SER A 16 29.90 13.72 -81.18
N GLY A 17 30.90 13.59 -82.05
CA GLY A 17 31.43 12.29 -82.51
C GLY A 17 32.78 11.92 -81.91
N ASP A 18 33.31 12.74 -81.00
CA ASP A 18 34.64 12.53 -80.43
C ASP A 18 34.65 11.30 -79.49
N PRO A 19 35.69 10.44 -79.55
CA PRO A 19 35.82 9.32 -78.63
C PRO A 19 35.84 9.77 -77.17
N GLY A 20 34.94 9.22 -76.36
CA GLY A 20 34.83 9.55 -74.93
C GLY A 20 33.81 10.63 -74.59
N VAL A 21 33.10 11.19 -75.58
CA VAL A 21 31.89 11.98 -75.37
C VAL A 21 30.68 11.05 -75.24
N GLY A 22 29.81 11.29 -74.26
CA GLY A 22 28.62 10.46 -74.00
C GLY A 22 28.86 9.21 -73.14
N VAL A 23 29.95 9.18 -72.36
CA VAL A 23 30.27 8.07 -71.44
C VAL A 23 29.92 8.45 -70.01
N ALA A 24 29.46 7.47 -69.23
CA ALA A 24 29.20 7.63 -67.80
C ALA A 24 30.47 8.08 -67.06
N CYS A 25 30.32 8.99 -66.11
CA CYS A 25 31.42 9.56 -65.32
C CYS A 25 30.90 9.99 -63.94
N ASP A 26 31.79 10.14 -62.97
CA ASP A 26 31.50 10.31 -61.54
C ASP A 26 32.03 11.66 -61.07
N GLY A 27 31.29 12.70 -61.43
CA GLY A 27 31.40 14.11 -61.08
C GLY A 27 32.62 14.69 -60.38
N ALA A 28 32.33 15.64 -59.49
CA ALA A 28 33.31 16.43 -58.72
C ALA A 28 32.91 16.50 -57.24
N ASP A 29 32.12 15.54 -56.83
CA ASP A 29 31.27 15.55 -55.68
C ASP A 29 31.56 14.33 -54.81
N ALA A 30 30.62 13.84 -54.01
CA ALA A 30 30.95 12.93 -52.92
C ALA A 30 30.17 11.60 -52.88
N ASP A 31 29.16 11.36 -53.72
CA ASP A 31 28.68 10.00 -53.97
C ASP A 31 29.46 9.38 -55.16
N LEU A 32 30.15 8.25 -54.95
CA LEU A 32 31.15 7.67 -55.87
C LEU A 32 30.53 6.92 -57.06
N CYS A 33 29.46 7.49 -57.59
CA CYS A 33 28.57 6.79 -58.47
C CYS A 33 28.70 7.42 -59.87
N GLN A 34 28.86 6.58 -60.89
CA GLN A 34 29.11 7.04 -62.27
C GLN A 34 27.84 7.59 -62.93
N GLU A 35 27.35 8.73 -62.43
CA GLU A 35 26.04 9.31 -62.71
C GLU A 35 26.07 10.43 -63.75
N GLY A 36 27.19 11.14 -63.81
CA GLY A 36 27.53 12.08 -64.85
C GLY A 36 27.66 11.49 -66.24
N THR A 37 27.62 12.38 -67.23
CA THR A 37 27.97 12.04 -68.61
C THR A 37 28.95 13.06 -69.16
N THR A 38 29.97 12.58 -69.84
CA THR A 38 31.00 13.42 -70.44
C THR A 38 30.47 14.19 -71.65
N SER A 39 30.74 15.49 -71.71
CA SER A 39 30.29 16.39 -72.79
C SER A 39 31.37 17.39 -73.22
N CYS A 40 31.25 17.91 -74.44
CA CYS A 40 32.22 18.83 -74.98
C CYS A 40 31.94 20.27 -74.55
N ILE A 41 32.77 20.82 -73.67
CA ILE A 41 32.62 22.19 -73.15
C ILE A 41 33.95 22.93 -73.31
N SER A 42 33.91 24.08 -74.01
CA SER A 42 35.06 24.98 -74.17
C SER A 42 36.33 24.31 -74.71
N GLY A 43 36.18 23.36 -75.63
CA GLY A 43 37.30 22.65 -76.27
C GLY A 43 37.88 21.49 -75.45
N ALA A 44 37.19 21.03 -74.40
CA ALA A 44 37.58 19.88 -73.61
C ALA A 44 36.37 18.98 -73.30
N ILE A 45 36.63 17.68 -73.07
CA ILE A 45 35.63 16.74 -72.56
C ILE A 45 35.53 16.93 -71.05
N VAL A 46 34.35 17.27 -70.54
CA VAL A 46 34.08 17.59 -69.13
C VAL A 46 32.99 16.66 -68.60
N CYS A 47 33.19 16.11 -67.41
CA CYS A 47 32.15 15.37 -66.69
C CYS A 47 31.18 16.37 -66.04
N GLY A 48 29.89 16.19 -66.28
CA GLY A 48 28.85 17.13 -65.83
C GLY A 48 28.25 16.82 -64.46
N ASP A 49 29.01 16.23 -63.54
CA ASP A 49 28.45 15.65 -62.31
C ASP A 49 28.99 16.35 -61.04
N THR A 50 28.08 16.61 -60.09
CA THR A 50 28.29 17.53 -58.95
C THR A 50 27.53 17.20 -57.62
N THR A 51 27.07 15.98 -57.37
CA THR A 51 26.33 15.47 -56.18
C THR A 51 27.16 14.84 -55.01
N GLY A 52 27.11 15.39 -53.78
CA GLY A 52 27.67 14.73 -52.56
C GLY A 52 26.72 13.64 -52.03
N ASP A 53 27.06 12.59 -51.25
CA ASP A 53 28.05 12.36 -50.17
C ASP A 53 28.30 10.85 -49.93
N ALA A 54 29.51 10.49 -49.43
CA ALA A 54 30.02 9.12 -49.21
C ALA A 54 29.60 8.47 -47.87
N LEU A 55 28.33 8.62 -47.47
CA LEU A 55 27.82 7.93 -46.29
C LEU A 55 27.11 6.66 -46.72
N GLU A 56 27.56 5.51 -46.23
CA GLU A 56 26.81 4.26 -46.34
C GLU A 56 25.64 4.32 -45.35
N LEU A 57 24.51 4.85 -45.81
CA LEU A 57 23.31 5.00 -45.01
C LEU A 57 22.60 3.65 -44.88
N CYS A 58 21.77 3.54 -43.85
CA CYS A 58 20.99 2.33 -43.65
C CYS A 58 19.74 2.36 -44.54
N ASN A 59 19.89 2.09 -45.83
CA ASN A 59 18.83 2.18 -46.83
C ASN A 59 18.77 0.96 -47.80
N GLY A 60 19.69 0.01 -47.64
CA GLY A 60 19.78 -1.20 -48.46
C GLY A 60 20.33 -0.94 -49.86
N MET A 61 20.92 0.23 -50.09
CA MET A 61 21.69 0.60 -51.28
C MET A 61 23.15 0.70 -50.90
N ASP A 62 24.01 0.60 -51.91
CA ASP A 62 25.44 0.78 -51.78
C ASP A 62 25.72 2.27 -52.07
N ASP A 63 25.45 3.13 -51.07
CA ASP A 63 25.45 4.59 -51.21
C ASP A 63 26.87 5.14 -51.35
N ASP A 64 27.85 4.41 -50.85
CA ASP A 64 29.26 4.67 -51.07
C ASP A 64 29.85 3.90 -52.27
N CYS A 65 29.00 3.17 -53.01
CA CYS A 65 29.35 2.40 -54.20
C CYS A 65 30.50 1.37 -53.93
N ASN A 66 30.66 0.91 -52.67
CA ASN A 66 31.57 -0.14 -52.23
C ASN A 66 30.82 -1.37 -51.65
N PRO A 67 30.78 -2.52 -52.37
CA PRO A 67 30.03 -3.70 -51.95
C PRO A 67 30.64 -4.45 -50.74
N ALA A 68 31.73 -3.95 -50.16
CA ALA A 68 32.34 -4.47 -48.94
C ALA A 68 31.96 -3.66 -47.69
N THR A 69 31.49 -2.44 -47.84
CA THR A 69 30.85 -1.68 -46.76
C THR A 69 29.47 -2.27 -46.53
N ALA A 70 29.13 -2.42 -45.25
CA ALA A 70 27.82 -2.95 -44.88
C ALA A 70 26.85 -1.78 -44.78
N ASP A 71 25.68 -1.95 -45.36
CA ASP A 71 24.51 -1.07 -45.21
C ASP A 71 24.37 -0.49 -43.79
N GLY A 72 24.34 0.85 -43.71
CA GLY A 72 24.30 1.62 -42.47
C GLY A 72 25.62 1.76 -41.70
N ALA A 73 26.77 1.41 -42.27
CA ALA A 73 28.07 1.49 -41.59
C ALA A 73 28.42 2.90 -41.11
N ASP A 74 27.98 3.93 -41.82
CA ASP A 74 28.26 5.34 -41.53
C ASP A 74 26.99 6.17 -41.25
N ASP A 75 25.85 5.50 -41.08
CA ASP A 75 24.58 6.14 -40.78
C ASP A 75 24.61 6.77 -39.37
N PRO A 76 24.42 8.10 -39.22
CA PRO A 76 24.43 8.78 -37.92
C PRO A 76 23.35 8.29 -36.94
N GLY A 77 22.33 7.60 -37.44
CA GLY A 77 21.26 6.98 -36.67
C GLY A 77 21.62 5.61 -36.11
N VAL A 78 22.64 4.92 -36.62
CA VAL A 78 23.12 3.66 -36.02
C VAL A 78 23.81 3.96 -34.69
N GLY A 79 23.40 3.25 -33.64
CA GLY A 79 23.88 3.49 -32.28
C GLY A 79 23.13 4.59 -31.52
N ALA A 80 22.18 5.30 -32.14
CA ALA A 80 21.33 6.24 -31.43
C ALA A 80 20.38 5.51 -30.46
N MET A 81 20.19 6.11 -29.29
CA MET A 81 19.17 5.68 -28.34
C MET A 81 17.79 5.78 -28.99
N CYS A 82 16.93 4.82 -28.69
CA CYS A 82 15.58 4.74 -29.24
C CYS A 82 14.65 4.03 -28.28
N ASP A 83 13.40 4.47 -28.33
CA ASP A 83 12.25 3.80 -27.73
C ASP A 83 11.74 2.69 -28.65
N GLY A 84 11.57 1.50 -28.07
CA GLY A 84 11.20 0.26 -28.75
C GLY A 84 9.73 0.15 -29.12
N PRO A 85 9.30 -1.01 -29.63
CA PRO A 85 7.90 -1.40 -29.79
C PRO A 85 7.13 -1.70 -28.49
N ASP A 86 7.75 -1.65 -27.32
CA ASP A 86 7.09 -1.89 -26.04
C ASP A 86 6.29 -0.66 -25.57
N ALA A 87 5.91 -0.64 -24.28
CA ALA A 87 4.93 0.30 -23.75
C ALA A 87 5.56 1.48 -23.02
N ASP A 88 6.89 1.54 -22.98
CA ASP A 88 7.67 2.11 -21.90
C ASP A 88 8.23 3.52 -22.23
N LEU A 89 8.19 3.90 -23.51
CA LEU A 89 8.46 5.26 -24.01
C LEU A 89 9.82 5.83 -23.63
N CYS A 90 10.67 5.07 -22.96
CA CYS A 90 12.00 5.51 -22.67
C CYS A 90 12.92 5.05 -23.80
N ASN A 91 14.12 5.66 -23.87
CA ASN A 91 15.03 5.40 -24.98
C ASN A 91 16.09 4.37 -24.59
N GLU A 92 15.66 3.20 -24.13
CA GLU A 92 16.45 2.05 -23.66
C GLU A 92 17.14 1.33 -24.81
N GLY A 93 16.48 1.35 -25.97
CA GLY A 93 16.93 0.70 -27.18
C GLY A 93 18.10 1.39 -27.84
N THR A 94 18.74 0.61 -28.71
CA THR A 94 19.75 1.14 -29.62
C THR A 94 19.37 0.79 -31.04
N ARG A 95 19.44 1.78 -31.92
CA ARG A 95 19.16 1.58 -33.35
C ARG A 95 20.29 0.80 -34.01
N SER A 96 19.92 -0.20 -34.81
CA SER A 96 20.85 -1.02 -35.60
C SER A 96 20.36 -1.12 -37.04
N CYS A 97 21.27 -1.21 -38.01
CA CYS A 97 20.87 -1.42 -39.40
C CYS A 97 20.55 -2.89 -39.65
N VAL A 98 19.28 -3.20 -39.93
CA VAL A 98 18.82 -4.56 -40.21
C VAL A 98 17.96 -4.55 -41.47
N GLY A 99 18.54 -5.02 -42.57
CA GLY A 99 17.83 -5.19 -43.85
C GLY A 99 17.42 -3.87 -44.50
N GLY A 100 18.31 -2.87 -44.56
CA GLY A 100 18.02 -1.58 -45.18
C GLY A 100 17.19 -0.62 -44.33
N ALA A 101 17.09 -0.85 -43.02
CA ALA A 101 16.36 0.02 -42.12
C ALA A 101 16.95 0.04 -40.70
N LEU A 102 16.92 1.22 -40.07
CA LEU A 102 17.22 1.37 -38.65
C LEU A 102 16.12 0.69 -37.82
N VAL A 103 16.50 -0.33 -37.05
CA VAL A 103 15.63 -1.10 -36.15
C VAL A 103 16.04 -0.84 -34.71
N CYS A 104 15.08 -0.47 -33.86
CA CYS A 104 15.28 -0.34 -32.43
C CYS A 104 15.30 -1.71 -31.75
N SER A 105 16.27 -1.95 -30.88
CA SER A 105 16.44 -3.22 -30.17
C SER A 105 15.56 -3.39 -28.93
N ASP A 106 14.78 -2.37 -28.59
CA ASP A 106 14.02 -2.31 -27.36
C ASP A 106 12.70 -3.08 -27.44
N ALA A 107 12.33 -3.74 -26.35
CA ALA A 107 11.17 -4.61 -26.28
C ALA A 107 10.69 -4.83 -24.82
N THR A 108 11.11 -3.97 -23.90
CA THR A 108 10.79 -4.06 -22.47
C THR A 108 9.57 -3.21 -22.13
N GLY A 109 8.51 -3.77 -21.56
CA GLY A 109 7.32 -2.96 -21.18
C GLY A 109 7.51 -2.28 -19.84
N ASP A 110 7.02 -1.04 -19.73
CA ASP A 110 7.17 -0.24 -18.52
C ASP A 110 6.46 -0.90 -17.36
N THR A 111 7.15 -0.80 -16.24
CA THR A 111 6.70 -1.28 -14.96
C THR A 111 5.77 -0.25 -14.33
N ALA A 112 5.07 -0.64 -13.27
CA ALA A 112 4.31 0.32 -12.46
C ALA A 112 5.23 1.50 -12.04
N ASP A 113 4.70 2.72 -12.04
CA ASP A 113 5.36 3.90 -11.44
C ASP A 113 5.54 3.67 -9.94
N LEU A 114 6.73 3.23 -9.52
CA LEU A 114 7.04 2.93 -8.13
C LEU A 114 7.60 4.16 -7.44
N CYS A 115 7.35 4.27 -6.13
CA CYS A 115 7.82 5.39 -5.35
C CYS A 115 9.33 5.24 -5.07
N ASN A 116 10.17 5.71 -5.99
CA ASN A 116 11.63 5.56 -5.92
C ASN A 116 12.41 6.82 -6.34
N GLY A 117 11.72 7.88 -6.75
CA GLY A 117 12.29 9.16 -7.19
C GLY A 117 12.71 9.19 -8.66
N ILE A 118 12.30 8.20 -9.43
CA ILE A 118 12.51 8.04 -10.87
C ILE A 118 11.13 7.95 -11.51
N ASP A 119 11.05 8.41 -12.74
CA ASP A 119 9.87 8.29 -13.59
C ASP A 119 9.88 6.86 -14.19
N ASP A 120 9.45 5.87 -13.40
CA ASP A 120 9.52 4.42 -13.71
C ASP A 120 8.51 3.98 -14.78
N ASP A 121 7.53 4.83 -15.07
CA ASP A 121 6.59 4.72 -16.19
C ASP A 121 6.83 5.79 -17.28
N CYS A 122 8.00 6.46 -17.18
CA CYS A 122 8.52 7.46 -18.12
C CYS A 122 7.49 8.55 -18.52
N ASN A 123 6.56 8.84 -17.60
CA ASN A 123 5.51 9.83 -17.72
C ASN A 123 5.73 10.98 -16.70
N PRO A 124 6.30 12.11 -17.13
CA PRO A 124 6.62 13.21 -16.22
C PRO A 124 5.38 13.97 -15.69
N ALA A 125 4.16 13.54 -16.06
CA ALA A 125 2.90 14.04 -15.52
C ALA A 125 2.32 13.15 -14.41
N THR A 126 2.69 11.88 -14.34
CA THR A 126 2.48 11.06 -13.14
C THR A 126 3.49 11.49 -12.09
N ALA A 127 3.02 11.51 -10.84
CA ALA A 127 3.89 11.80 -9.72
C ALA A 127 4.46 10.47 -9.26
N ASP A 128 5.79 10.39 -9.17
CA ASP A 128 6.57 9.30 -8.57
C ASP A 128 5.76 8.48 -7.55
N GLY A 129 5.60 7.19 -7.85
CA GLY A 129 4.82 6.25 -7.04
C GLY A 129 3.32 6.22 -7.33
N ALA A 130 2.86 6.70 -8.50
CA ALA A 130 1.44 6.74 -8.84
C ALA A 130 0.77 5.35 -8.87
N ASP A 131 1.52 4.32 -9.25
CA ASP A 131 1.05 2.93 -9.34
C ASP A 131 1.69 2.02 -8.28
N ASP A 132 2.42 2.59 -7.31
CA ASP A 132 3.03 1.86 -6.22
C ASP A 132 1.96 1.27 -5.28
N PRO A 133 1.91 -0.06 -5.09
CA PRO A 133 0.93 -0.71 -4.21
C PRO A 133 0.98 -0.26 -2.73
N GLY A 134 2.08 0.39 -2.31
CA GLY A 134 2.24 0.93 -0.97
C GLY A 134 1.71 2.36 -0.81
N VAL A 135 1.41 3.08 -1.89
CA VAL A 135 0.82 4.42 -1.84
C VAL A 135 -0.70 4.32 -1.65
N GLY A 136 -1.26 5.15 -0.77
CA GLY A 136 -2.67 5.12 -0.38
C GLY A 136 -3.04 4.02 0.61
N VAL A 137 -2.07 3.22 1.09
CA VAL A 137 -2.29 2.21 2.13
C VAL A 137 -2.47 2.89 3.49
N ARG A 138 -3.47 2.42 4.25
CA ARG A 138 -3.70 2.87 5.63
C ARG A 138 -2.47 2.59 6.48
N CYS A 139 -2.04 3.58 7.21
CA CYS A 139 -0.89 3.55 8.10
C CYS A 139 -1.22 4.34 9.37
N ASP A 140 -0.36 4.24 10.37
CA ASP A 140 -0.55 4.70 11.75
C ASP A 140 0.67 5.54 12.08
N GLY A 141 0.76 6.73 11.51
CA GLY A 141 2.03 7.36 11.11
C GLY A 141 3.07 7.53 12.19
N SER A 142 3.10 8.69 12.87
CA SER A 142 4.18 8.99 13.85
C SER A 142 3.67 9.54 15.18
N ASP A 143 2.35 9.61 15.31
CA ASP A 143 1.57 9.88 16.50
C ASP A 143 1.42 8.63 17.36
N ALA A 144 0.57 8.72 18.40
CA ALA A 144 0.58 7.80 19.54
C ALA A 144 -0.70 6.97 19.69
N ASP A 145 -1.74 7.24 18.89
CA ASP A 145 -3.07 6.63 18.94
C ASP A 145 -3.16 5.29 18.21
N MET A 146 -2.06 4.70 17.71
CA MET A 146 -1.98 3.30 17.21
C MET A 146 -3.08 2.87 16.22
N CYS A 147 -3.70 3.83 15.55
CA CYS A 147 -4.85 3.63 14.72
C CYS A 147 -4.42 3.79 13.25
N LEU A 148 -4.82 2.84 12.39
CA LEU A 148 -4.48 2.87 10.96
C LEU A 148 -5.31 3.92 10.22
N GLU A 149 -5.13 5.19 10.56
CA GLU A 149 -5.91 6.35 10.10
C GLU A 149 -5.15 7.26 9.14
N GLY A 150 -3.83 7.31 9.26
CA GLY A 150 -2.95 7.90 8.26
C GLY A 150 -3.03 7.20 6.90
N ALA A 151 -2.58 7.92 5.87
CA ALA A 151 -2.40 7.39 4.53
C ALA A 151 -0.95 7.49 4.08
N SER A 152 -0.45 6.41 3.50
CA SER A 152 0.89 6.35 2.94
C SER A 152 0.94 7.19 1.66
N THR A 153 1.90 8.09 1.53
CA THR A 153 2.09 8.98 0.36
C THR A 153 3.51 8.87 -0.16
N CYS A 154 3.72 8.98 -1.47
CA CYS A 154 5.08 9.10 -1.99
C CYS A 154 5.60 10.54 -1.84
N GLY A 155 6.74 10.70 -1.16
CA GLY A 155 7.39 11.99 -0.96
C GLY A 155 8.91 11.88 -1.08
N GLY A 156 9.47 12.38 -2.18
CA GLY A 156 10.92 12.37 -2.42
C GLY A 156 11.50 10.97 -2.64
N GLY A 157 10.77 10.09 -3.35
CA GLY A 157 11.18 8.72 -3.65
C GLY A 157 11.09 7.74 -2.48
N VAL A 158 10.32 8.09 -1.44
CA VAL A 158 10.07 7.22 -0.29
C VAL A 158 8.60 7.32 0.10
N ILE A 159 8.00 6.16 0.40
CA ILE A 159 6.66 6.09 0.96
C ILE A 159 6.70 6.56 2.42
N THR A 160 5.98 7.64 2.72
CA THR A 160 5.85 8.22 4.06
C THR A 160 4.42 8.14 4.53
N CYS A 161 4.18 7.80 5.80
CA CYS A 161 2.84 7.91 6.36
C CYS A 161 2.56 9.37 6.76
N GLY A 162 1.49 9.94 6.20
CA GLY A 162 0.97 11.22 6.63
C GLY A 162 -0.05 11.03 7.75
N ASP A 163 0.43 10.88 8.98
CA ASP A 163 -0.39 10.85 10.19
C ASP A 163 0.18 11.82 11.23
N MET A 164 -0.67 12.72 11.70
CA MET A 164 -0.32 13.76 12.67
C MET A 164 -1.48 14.02 13.63
N THR A 165 -2.46 13.13 13.67
CA THR A 165 -3.51 13.17 14.68
C THR A 165 -2.88 12.88 16.03
N GLY A 166 -3.54 13.26 17.10
CA GLY A 166 -3.05 12.92 18.41
C GLY A 166 -4.14 13.17 19.41
N ASP A 167 -4.44 12.18 20.23
CA ASP A 167 -4.12 12.07 21.66
C ASP A 167 -5.20 11.25 22.37
N SER A 168 -4.72 10.43 23.33
CA SER A 168 -5.28 9.76 24.52
C SER A 168 -6.69 10.09 25.07
N VAL A 169 -7.66 10.41 24.22
CA VAL A 169 -9.03 10.75 24.61
C VAL A 169 -9.96 9.59 24.33
N GLU A 170 -10.09 8.77 25.36
CA GLU A 170 -11.15 7.80 25.52
C GLU A 170 -12.50 8.50 25.74
N THR A 171 -13.39 8.32 24.77
CA THR A 171 -14.79 8.73 24.84
C THR A 171 -15.62 7.50 25.19
N CYS A 172 -16.66 7.65 26.00
CA CYS A 172 -17.48 6.51 26.41
C CYS A 172 -18.48 6.08 25.32
N ASP A 173 -18.03 5.80 24.11
CA ASP A 173 -18.85 5.52 22.93
C ASP A 173 -18.66 4.10 22.33
N GLY A 174 -17.85 3.25 22.96
CA GLY A 174 -17.68 1.85 22.63
C GLY A 174 -16.58 1.58 21.61
N THR A 175 -15.76 2.57 21.29
CA THR A 175 -14.54 2.43 20.51
C THR A 175 -13.30 2.59 21.40
N ASP A 176 -12.16 2.21 20.84
CA ASP A 176 -10.86 2.16 21.50
C ASP A 176 -10.07 3.29 20.84
N GLU A 177 -10.25 4.52 21.34
CA GLU A 177 -9.81 5.76 20.67
C GLU A 177 -8.33 6.02 20.81
N ASP A 178 -7.70 5.43 21.81
CA ASP A 178 -6.25 5.32 21.91
C ASP A 178 -5.70 3.94 21.47
N CYS A 179 -6.58 3.08 20.95
CA CYS A 179 -6.27 1.77 20.39
C CYS A 179 -5.52 0.84 21.41
N ASP A 180 -5.73 0.98 22.74
CA ASP A 180 -5.11 0.19 23.84
C ASP A 180 -5.78 -1.17 24.14
N GLY A 181 -6.96 -1.42 23.57
CA GLY A 181 -7.73 -2.66 23.68
C GLY A 181 -8.67 -2.73 24.88
N ALA A 182 -8.60 -1.75 25.79
CA ALA A 182 -9.74 -1.34 26.58
C ALA A 182 -10.64 -0.43 25.74
N ILE A 183 -11.89 -0.33 26.17
CA ILE A 183 -12.89 0.48 25.49
C ILE A 183 -13.58 1.26 26.62
N ASP A 184 -13.67 2.58 26.48
CA ASP A 184 -14.36 3.47 27.40
C ASP A 184 -13.70 3.58 28.81
N GLU A 185 -12.38 3.63 28.94
CA GLU A 185 -11.67 3.77 30.25
C GLU A 185 -11.29 5.20 30.63
N GLY A 186 -11.65 6.17 29.79
CA GLY A 186 -11.46 7.59 30.00
C GLY A 186 -12.10 8.15 31.28
N ALA A 187 -11.55 9.27 31.76
CA ALA A 187 -12.05 9.97 32.95
C ALA A 187 -13.48 10.51 32.72
N GLY A 188 -14.49 9.73 33.13
CA GLY A 188 -15.91 10.07 32.99
C GLY A 188 -16.81 8.90 32.61
N CYS A 189 -16.24 7.75 32.23
CA CYS A 189 -17.00 6.58 31.86
C CYS A 189 -17.55 5.83 33.10
N PRO A 190 -18.84 5.45 33.10
CA PRO A 190 -19.45 4.76 34.23
C PRO A 190 -18.92 3.33 34.39
N CYS A 191 -18.44 2.73 33.31
CA CYS A 191 -17.92 1.37 33.24
C CYS A 191 -16.72 1.30 32.30
N THR A 192 -15.78 0.40 32.61
CA THR A 192 -14.69 0.01 31.72
C THR A 192 -15.09 -1.26 30.96
N ARG A 193 -14.96 -1.29 29.63
CA ARG A 193 -15.28 -2.47 28.81
C ARG A 193 -14.04 -3.30 28.53
N VAL A 194 -14.15 -4.63 28.66
CA VAL A 194 -13.04 -5.57 28.40
C VAL A 194 -13.53 -6.74 27.56
N GLY A 195 -12.81 -7.11 26.49
CA GLY A 195 -13.09 -8.27 25.66
C GLY A 195 -12.22 -9.49 26.00
N ARG A 196 -12.80 -10.67 26.23
CA ARG A 196 -12.04 -11.92 26.45
C ARG A 196 -12.79 -13.16 25.97
N GLY A 197 -12.12 -13.96 25.12
CA GLY A 197 -12.64 -15.27 24.70
C GLY A 197 -13.95 -15.20 23.90
N GLY A 198 -14.19 -14.10 23.17
CA GLY A 198 -15.44 -13.86 22.44
C GLY A 198 -16.60 -13.35 23.30
N ARG A 199 -16.35 -13.04 24.57
CA ARG A 199 -17.28 -12.42 25.52
C ARG A 199 -16.81 -10.99 25.79
N SER A 200 -17.74 -10.11 26.12
CA SER A 200 -17.48 -8.73 26.53
C SER A 200 -17.96 -8.52 27.96
N TYR A 201 -17.19 -7.79 28.75
CA TYR A 201 -17.46 -7.51 30.16
C TYR A 201 -17.48 -6.00 30.38
N LEU A 202 -18.37 -5.53 31.26
CA LEU A 202 -18.39 -4.14 31.71
C LEU A 202 -18.09 -4.10 33.21
N PHE A 203 -17.02 -3.44 33.61
CA PHE A 203 -16.66 -3.24 35.00
C PHE A 203 -17.13 -1.85 35.46
N CYS A 204 -18.27 -1.83 36.14
CA CYS A 204 -19.02 -0.60 36.41
C CYS A 204 -18.80 -0.06 37.83
N GLY A 205 -18.85 1.27 37.92
CA GLY A 205 -18.82 2.03 39.17
C GLY A 205 -17.51 2.73 39.46
N ALA A 206 -16.50 2.68 38.58
CA ALA A 206 -15.22 3.38 38.74
C ALA A 206 -15.40 4.88 39.09
N GLY A 207 -16.38 5.56 38.47
CA GLY A 207 -16.75 6.96 38.73
C GLY A 207 -17.57 7.26 39.99
N GLY A 208 -17.90 6.26 40.81
CA GLY A 208 -18.64 6.42 42.07
C GLY A 208 -20.09 5.94 42.06
N ASP A 209 -20.62 5.54 40.91
CA ASP A 209 -21.98 5.01 40.76
C ASP A 209 -22.05 3.55 41.23
N ARG A 210 -22.34 3.38 42.52
CA ARG A 210 -22.59 2.07 43.15
C ARG A 210 -24.08 1.79 43.19
N LEU A 211 -24.49 0.58 42.82
CA LEU A 211 -25.90 0.21 42.69
C LEU A 211 -26.27 -0.98 43.60
N SER A 212 -27.56 -1.06 43.97
CA SER A 212 -28.13 -2.25 44.57
C SER A 212 -28.04 -3.44 43.60
N PHE A 213 -28.08 -4.68 44.08
CA PHE A 213 -27.97 -5.85 43.21
C PHE A 213 -29.00 -5.83 42.07
N LEU A 214 -30.25 -5.45 42.40
CA LEU A 214 -31.33 -5.37 41.42
C LEU A 214 -31.14 -4.23 40.43
N ASP A 215 -30.64 -3.07 40.88
CA ASP A 215 -30.41 -1.93 39.99
C ASP A 215 -29.19 -2.16 39.08
N ALA A 216 -28.15 -2.85 39.57
CA ALA A 216 -27.03 -3.33 38.77
C ALA A 216 -27.51 -4.30 37.68
N ALA A 217 -28.37 -5.26 38.03
CA ALA A 217 -28.94 -6.19 37.06
C ALA A 217 -29.78 -5.47 35.98
N ARG A 218 -30.54 -4.45 36.36
CA ARG A 218 -31.28 -3.59 35.41
C ARG A 218 -30.34 -2.77 34.52
N PHE A 219 -29.25 -2.26 35.08
CA PHE A 219 -28.24 -1.52 34.33
C PHE A 219 -27.63 -2.43 33.25
N CYS A 220 -27.13 -3.61 33.62
CA CYS A 220 -26.55 -4.55 32.66
C CYS A 220 -27.55 -4.87 31.54
N ALA A 221 -28.82 -5.16 31.89
CA ALA A 221 -29.86 -5.43 30.92
C ALA A 221 -30.15 -4.24 29.98
N ALA A 222 -30.10 -3.00 30.49
CA ALA A 222 -30.30 -1.79 29.69
C ALA A 222 -29.18 -1.57 28.68
N GLU A 223 -27.94 -1.94 29.03
CA GLU A 223 -26.77 -1.90 28.15
C GLU A 223 -26.70 -3.10 27.17
N GLY A 224 -27.65 -4.05 27.24
CA GLY A 224 -27.64 -5.27 26.42
C GLY A 224 -26.77 -6.40 26.96
N TYR A 225 -26.37 -6.32 28.22
CA TYR A 225 -25.57 -7.30 28.96
C TYR A 225 -26.44 -8.03 30.00
N SER A 226 -25.89 -9.04 30.65
CA SER A 226 -26.43 -9.62 31.88
C SER A 226 -25.45 -9.39 33.03
N MET A 227 -25.89 -9.56 34.29
CA MET A 227 -24.91 -9.65 35.40
C MET A 227 -23.95 -10.82 35.13
N VAL A 228 -22.67 -10.62 35.42
CA VAL A 228 -21.64 -11.61 35.07
C VAL A 228 -21.92 -12.99 35.65
N LYS A 229 -21.77 -14.01 34.81
CA LYS A 229 -21.89 -15.42 35.17
C LYS A 229 -20.50 -16.04 35.18
N ILE A 230 -20.06 -16.52 36.34
CA ILE A 230 -18.71 -17.10 36.47
C ILE A 230 -18.82 -18.63 36.46
N GLU A 231 -18.39 -19.26 35.37
CA GLU A 231 -18.52 -20.70 35.14
C GLU A 231 -17.22 -21.47 35.39
N THR A 232 -16.08 -20.79 35.47
CA THR A 232 -14.78 -21.44 35.65
C THR A 232 -13.84 -20.68 36.58
N ALA A 233 -12.87 -21.39 37.17
CA ALA A 233 -11.81 -20.77 37.98
C ALA A 233 -10.92 -19.79 37.18
N ALA A 234 -10.72 -20.05 35.88
CA ALA A 234 -9.92 -19.20 35.00
C ALA A 234 -10.62 -17.90 34.63
N GLU A 235 -11.95 -17.93 34.55
CA GLU A 235 -12.79 -16.74 34.39
C GLU A 235 -12.85 -15.93 35.69
N ASN A 236 -13.07 -16.60 36.83
CA ASN A 236 -13.07 -15.97 38.15
C ASN A 236 -11.77 -15.19 38.41
N ALA A 237 -10.63 -15.82 38.18
CA ALA A 237 -9.32 -15.20 38.41
C ALA A 237 -9.07 -14.00 37.49
N PHE A 238 -9.59 -14.03 36.26
CA PHE A 238 -9.50 -12.89 35.33
C PHE A 238 -10.39 -11.73 35.76
N ILE A 239 -11.67 -11.99 36.05
CA ILE A 239 -12.61 -10.98 36.52
C ILE A 239 -12.06 -10.32 37.80
N ALA A 240 -11.51 -11.11 38.72
CA ALA A 240 -10.90 -10.59 39.94
C ALA A 240 -9.66 -9.71 39.65
N ALA A 241 -8.85 -10.05 38.65
CA ALA A 241 -7.69 -9.25 38.28
C ALA A 241 -8.11 -7.88 37.69
N GLU A 242 -9.11 -7.86 36.81
CA GLU A 242 -9.67 -6.60 36.26
C GLU A 242 -10.31 -5.73 37.36
N MET A 243 -11.10 -6.34 38.24
CA MET A 243 -11.66 -5.65 39.41
C MET A 243 -10.55 -5.04 40.30
N ALA A 244 -9.47 -5.79 40.56
CA ALA A 244 -8.35 -5.32 41.37
C ALA A 244 -7.63 -4.11 40.75
N ALA A 245 -7.58 -4.03 39.42
CA ALA A 245 -7.01 -2.88 38.71
C ALA A 245 -7.82 -1.60 38.93
N ILE A 246 -9.15 -1.72 39.10
CA ILE A 246 -10.06 -0.60 39.33
C ILE A 246 -10.15 -0.24 40.82
N SER A 247 -10.33 -1.23 41.70
CA SER A 247 -10.45 -1.00 43.14
C SER A 247 -10.16 -2.26 43.96
N ALA A 248 -9.34 -2.11 44.99
CA ALA A 248 -9.11 -3.17 45.97
C ALA A 248 -10.21 -3.18 47.04
N GLY A 249 -10.98 -4.27 47.14
CA GLY A 249 -11.93 -4.51 48.22
C GLY A 249 -13.20 -5.27 47.81
N ASN A 250 -14.01 -5.63 48.81
CA ASN A 250 -15.19 -6.49 48.71
C ASN A 250 -16.43 -5.63 48.36
N ASP A 251 -16.35 -4.86 47.28
CA ASP A 251 -17.39 -3.92 46.87
C ASP A 251 -17.88 -4.18 45.44
N TRP A 252 -17.88 -5.45 45.00
CA TRP A 252 -18.28 -5.87 43.66
C TRP A 252 -19.41 -6.88 43.66
N TRP A 253 -20.51 -6.58 43.00
CA TRP A 253 -21.54 -7.55 42.67
C TRP A 253 -21.10 -8.46 41.52
N ILE A 254 -21.32 -9.75 41.70
CA ILE A 254 -21.37 -10.76 40.63
C ILE A 254 -22.82 -11.21 40.46
N GLY A 255 -23.17 -11.85 39.34
CA GLY A 255 -24.56 -12.18 39.03
C GLY A 255 -25.18 -13.31 39.83
N LEU A 256 -24.68 -13.65 41.02
CA LEU A 256 -25.12 -14.82 41.79
C LEU A 256 -25.99 -14.41 42.98
N SER A 257 -27.18 -15.01 43.13
CA SER A 257 -28.08 -14.79 44.28
C SER A 257 -28.90 -16.03 44.62
N ASP A 258 -29.31 -16.15 45.88
CA ASP A 258 -30.28 -17.13 46.38
C ASP A 258 -31.56 -16.46 46.93
N TYR A 259 -31.76 -15.18 46.63
CA TYR A 259 -32.94 -14.40 47.05
C TYR A 259 -34.30 -15.04 46.70
N MET A 260 -34.37 -15.77 45.59
CA MET A 260 -35.61 -16.42 45.13
C MET A 260 -35.74 -17.89 45.58
N SER A 261 -34.70 -18.50 46.13
CA SER A 261 -34.62 -19.93 46.44
C SER A 261 -33.42 -20.20 47.33
N ALA A 262 -33.45 -21.18 48.25
CA ALA A 262 -32.28 -21.62 49.02
C ALA A 262 -31.14 -22.29 48.20
N VAL A 263 -31.08 -22.04 46.90
CA VAL A 263 -30.08 -22.52 45.94
C VAL A 263 -29.59 -21.29 45.19
N TRP A 264 -28.28 -21.16 45.04
CA TRP A 264 -27.65 -20.04 44.33
C TRP A 264 -27.83 -20.15 42.82
N TYR A 265 -28.47 -19.14 42.23
CA TYR A 265 -28.75 -19.02 40.81
C TYR A 265 -28.06 -17.81 40.19
N TRP A 266 -27.69 -17.94 38.93
CA TRP A 266 -27.22 -16.82 38.12
C TRP A 266 -28.39 -15.97 37.65
N ALA A 267 -28.35 -14.67 37.91
CA ALA A 267 -29.36 -13.70 37.50
C ALA A 267 -29.45 -13.57 35.96
N ALA A 268 -28.40 -13.96 35.24
CA ALA A 268 -28.36 -13.96 33.77
C ALA A 268 -29.37 -14.93 33.14
N ASP A 269 -29.47 -16.16 33.65
CA ASP A 269 -30.19 -17.25 32.99
C ASP A 269 -31.00 -18.17 33.93
N LEU A 270 -31.00 -17.86 35.23
CA LEU A 270 -31.64 -18.64 36.29
C LEU A 270 -31.12 -20.08 36.36
N THR A 271 -29.87 -20.33 35.97
CA THR A 271 -29.21 -21.63 36.15
C THR A 271 -28.49 -21.71 37.49
N ALA A 272 -28.53 -22.90 38.12
CA ALA A 272 -27.89 -23.11 39.42
C ALA A 272 -26.37 -23.11 39.27
N ALA A 273 -25.66 -22.51 40.23
CA ALA A 273 -24.20 -22.50 40.21
C ALA A 273 -23.60 -23.91 40.31
N THR A 274 -22.75 -24.25 39.35
CA THR A 274 -21.95 -25.48 39.33
C THR A 274 -20.51 -25.23 39.75
N TYR A 275 -19.99 -24.04 39.46
CA TYR A 275 -18.72 -23.51 39.96
C TYR A 275 -18.98 -22.53 41.10
N THR A 276 -18.16 -22.60 42.15
CA THR A 276 -18.20 -21.64 43.25
C THR A 276 -16.81 -21.30 43.77
N ASN A 277 -16.58 -20.06 44.20
CA ASN A 277 -15.35 -19.64 44.87
C ASN A 277 -15.60 -18.97 46.24
N TRP A 278 -16.54 -19.51 47.02
CA TRP A 278 -16.85 -19.04 48.36
C TRP A 278 -15.61 -19.03 49.28
N ARG A 279 -15.42 -17.93 50.03
CA ARG A 279 -14.39 -17.87 51.07
C ARG A 279 -14.71 -18.86 52.22
N PRO A 280 -13.72 -19.31 53.00
CA PRO A 280 -13.95 -20.27 54.07
C PRO A 280 -15.04 -19.81 55.05
N GLY A 281 -16.07 -20.64 55.20
CA GLY A 281 -17.22 -20.35 56.06
C GLY A 281 -18.37 -19.61 55.37
N GLN A 282 -18.30 -19.37 54.05
CA GLN A 282 -19.39 -18.83 53.24
C GLN A 282 -20.01 -19.88 52.31
N PRO A 283 -21.25 -19.67 51.83
CA PRO A 283 -22.17 -18.61 52.29
C PRO A 283 -22.65 -18.87 53.74
N ASN A 284 -22.89 -17.81 54.50
CA ASN A 284 -23.23 -17.89 55.93
C ASN A 284 -24.62 -17.35 56.27
N ASP A 285 -25.46 -17.12 55.25
CA ASP A 285 -26.85 -16.65 55.38
C ASP A 285 -26.93 -15.23 56.00
N SER A 286 -25.90 -14.41 55.77
CA SER A 286 -25.90 -12.99 56.15
C SER A 286 -26.60 -12.11 55.12
N GLY A 287 -26.87 -12.64 53.93
CA GLY A 287 -27.75 -12.08 52.93
C GLY A 287 -27.84 -12.98 51.71
N ASP A 288 -28.53 -12.51 50.67
CA ASP A 288 -28.94 -13.38 49.57
C ASP A 288 -28.25 -13.07 48.22
N CYS A 289 -27.26 -12.17 48.22
CA CYS A 289 -26.57 -11.70 47.03
C CYS A 289 -25.05 -11.82 47.18
N ALA A 290 -24.39 -12.33 46.14
CA ALA A 290 -22.97 -12.60 46.17
C ALA A 290 -22.14 -11.39 45.76
N GLU A 291 -21.16 -11.04 46.59
CA GLU A 291 -20.07 -10.15 46.25
C GLU A 291 -18.77 -10.92 45.99
N LEU A 292 -17.89 -10.33 45.19
CA LEU A 292 -16.53 -10.83 44.96
C LEU A 292 -15.51 -9.87 45.59
N ASP A 293 -14.54 -10.43 46.31
CA ASP A 293 -13.35 -9.73 46.80
C ASP A 293 -12.15 -10.06 45.90
N PRO A 294 -11.66 -9.11 45.09
CA PRO A 294 -10.58 -9.36 44.15
C PRO A 294 -9.22 -9.53 44.82
N SER A 295 -9.10 -9.26 46.13
CA SER A 295 -7.84 -9.32 46.88
C SER A 295 -7.61 -10.66 47.60
N GLU A 296 -8.66 -11.47 47.77
CA GLU A 296 -8.60 -12.74 48.48
C GLU A 296 -8.43 -13.94 47.54
N THR A 297 -7.66 -14.94 47.99
CA THR A 297 -7.40 -16.18 47.23
C THR A 297 -7.90 -17.39 48.01
N VAL A 298 -8.70 -18.24 47.36
CA VAL A 298 -9.23 -19.49 47.92
C VAL A 298 -8.74 -20.65 47.08
N MET A 299 -8.08 -21.62 47.74
CA MET A 299 -7.52 -22.82 47.09
C MET A 299 -6.69 -22.54 45.83
N GLY A 300 -5.97 -21.41 45.80
CA GLY A 300 -5.13 -20.98 44.67
C GLY A 300 -5.87 -20.22 43.56
N THR A 301 -7.17 -19.94 43.72
CA THR A 301 -7.95 -19.10 42.79
C THR A 301 -8.20 -17.73 43.40
N LEU A 302 -7.76 -16.67 42.71
CA LEU A 302 -7.99 -15.27 43.09
C LEU A 302 -9.47 -14.91 42.94
N GLY A 303 -10.00 -14.09 43.84
CA GLY A 303 -11.36 -13.57 43.78
C GLY A 303 -12.35 -14.39 44.60
N SER A 304 -12.35 -14.26 45.93
CA SER A 304 -13.22 -15.04 46.82
C SER A 304 -14.62 -14.43 46.93
N TRP A 305 -15.64 -15.24 47.22
CA TRP A 305 -17.03 -14.77 47.29
C TRP A 305 -17.58 -14.73 48.71
N ASN A 306 -18.53 -13.83 48.94
CA ASN A 306 -19.27 -13.65 50.18
C ASN A 306 -20.74 -13.34 49.90
N ASP A 307 -21.65 -13.77 50.79
CA ASP A 307 -23.06 -13.39 50.74
C ASP A 307 -23.32 -12.17 51.65
N VAL A 308 -24.11 -11.23 51.14
CA VAL A 308 -24.44 -9.96 51.79
C VAL A 308 -25.85 -9.49 51.41
N PRO A 309 -26.46 -8.56 52.17
CA PRO A 309 -27.75 -7.99 51.84
C PRO A 309 -27.78 -7.35 50.45
N CYS A 310 -28.78 -7.72 49.64
CA CYS A 310 -28.92 -7.29 48.24
C CYS A 310 -29.17 -5.78 48.06
N ASP A 311 -29.54 -5.06 49.12
CA ASP A 311 -29.81 -3.62 49.12
C ASP A 311 -28.55 -2.77 49.35
N GLU A 312 -27.40 -3.38 49.62
CA GLU A 312 -26.11 -2.69 49.62
C GLU A 312 -25.79 -2.12 48.23
N THR A 313 -25.10 -0.99 48.18
CA THR A 313 -24.67 -0.37 46.92
C THR A 313 -23.22 -0.72 46.64
N LYS A 314 -22.95 -1.39 45.52
CA LYS A 314 -21.61 -1.86 45.12
C LYS A 314 -21.30 -1.53 43.66
N ARG A 315 -20.02 -1.63 43.29
CA ARG A 315 -19.59 -1.82 41.90
C ARG A 315 -20.15 -3.13 41.39
N PHE A 316 -20.16 -3.33 40.08
CA PHE A 316 -20.76 -4.53 39.52
C PHE A 316 -20.15 -4.84 38.16
N VAL A 317 -20.26 -6.09 37.75
CA VAL A 317 -19.75 -6.54 36.45
C VAL A 317 -20.89 -7.09 35.60
N CYS A 318 -20.98 -6.56 34.38
CA CYS A 318 -21.87 -7.07 33.35
C CYS A 318 -21.09 -7.93 32.35
N GLU A 319 -21.80 -8.77 31.61
CA GLU A 319 -21.27 -9.67 30.62
C GLU A 319 -22.21 -9.84 29.41
N ALA A 320 -21.65 -9.90 28.20
CA ALA A 320 -22.36 -10.16 26.95
C ALA A 320 -21.58 -11.11 26.02
N GLY A 321 -22.31 -11.93 25.27
CA GLY A 321 -21.79 -12.80 24.22
C GLY A 321 -21.21 -14.14 24.69
N PRO A 322 -21.03 -15.08 23.74
CA PRO A 322 -22.15 -15.59 22.96
C PRO A 322 -23.28 -16.16 23.83
#